data_AF-A0A932EPM5-F1
#
_entry.id   AF-A0A932EPM5-F1
#
_cell.length_a   1.000
_cell.length_b   1.000
_cell.length_c   1.000
_cell.angle_alpha   90.00
_cell.angle_beta   90.00
_cell.angle_gamma   90.00
#
_symmetry.space_group_name_H-M   'P 1'
#
loop_
_entity.id
_entity.type
_entity.pdbx_description
1 polymer ?
#
loop_
_entity_poly.entity_id
_entity_poly.type
_entity_poly.pdbx_seq_one_letter_code
_entity_poly.pdbx_strand_id
1 'polypeptide(L)'
;MNCAEFQKSLPEIIDGAGTAEQDAHGQTCPVCSDLVRDLRYIAEQAKLLMPMHDPSPRVWAGIQTSLAQEGLVRPSVGRFQPTVIPGGNRFGTYARWGAVAALAIVAFWLIGTRTPGAGPEQPSTTASDTAGSGAGAMDANDQKLLAVVSQQAPERAEVYKRSMRDVNSYIADARKSLDQDPSDDEAREHLLQAYDQKAMLYDMATSGPRE
;
A
#
# COMPACT_ATOMS: atom_id res chain seq x y z
N MET A 1 -10.13 -24.25 9.20
CA MET A 1 -10.43 -22.93 9.80
C MET A 1 -11.89 -22.54 9.64
N ASN A 2 -12.33 -21.50 10.38
CA ASN A 2 -13.64 -20.86 10.22
C ASN A 2 -13.55 -19.62 9.32
N CYS A 3 -14.69 -19.06 8.93
CA CYS A 3 -14.75 -17.92 8.01
C CYS A 3 -14.08 -16.65 8.56
N ALA A 4 -14.14 -16.39 9.87
CA ALA A 4 -13.54 -15.20 10.46
C ALA A 4 -12.01 -15.26 10.43
N GLU A 5 -11.43 -16.43 10.73
CA GLU A 5 -9.98 -16.65 10.64
C GLU A 5 -9.50 -16.65 9.17
N PHE A 6 -10.31 -17.18 8.26
CA PHE A 6 -10.05 -17.09 6.82
C PHE A 6 -10.03 -15.63 6.35
N GLN A 7 -11.03 -14.83 6.73
CA GLN A 7 -11.11 -13.41 6.34
C GLN A 7 -9.95 -12.56 6.86
N LYS A 8 -9.46 -12.83 8.09
CA LYS A 8 -8.28 -12.15 8.65
C LYS A 8 -7.01 -12.40 7.84
N SER A 9 -6.95 -13.53 7.12
CA SER A 9 -5.78 -13.94 6.35
C SER A 9 -5.97 -13.80 4.83
N LEU A 10 -6.97 -13.01 4.41
CA LEU A 10 -7.19 -12.66 3.00
C LEU A 10 -5.99 -11.98 2.33
N PRO A 11 -5.23 -11.06 2.99
CA PRO A 11 -4.08 -10.43 2.36
C PRO A 11 -3.06 -11.47 1.83
N GLU A 12 -2.69 -12.44 2.66
CA GLU A 12 -1.74 -13.49 2.29
C GLU A 12 -2.29 -14.39 1.17
N ILE A 13 -3.60 -14.67 1.17
CA ILE A 13 -4.28 -15.49 0.14
C ILE A 13 -4.35 -14.75 -1.21
N ILE A 14 -4.54 -13.43 -1.20
CA ILE A 14 -4.59 -12.60 -2.41
C ILE A 14 -3.20 -12.48 -3.04
N ASP A 15 -2.16 -12.35 -2.22
CA ASP A 15 -0.76 -12.24 -2.68
C ASP A 15 -0.16 -13.60 -3.13
N GLY A 16 -0.93 -14.68 -3.02
CA GLY A 16 -0.50 -16.03 -3.44
C GLY A 16 0.35 -16.78 -2.40
N ALA A 17 0.43 -16.27 -1.18
CA ALA A 17 1.13 -16.88 -0.04
C ALA A 17 0.19 -17.72 0.85
N GLY A 18 -0.91 -18.24 0.28
CA GLY A 18 -1.89 -19.08 0.97
C GLY A 18 -1.31 -20.42 1.43
N THR A 19 -1.81 -20.91 2.56
CA THR A 19 -1.56 -22.23 3.13
C THR A 19 -2.57 -23.25 2.62
N ALA A 20 -2.22 -24.53 2.67
CA ALA A 20 -3.11 -25.62 2.25
C ALA A 20 -4.44 -25.64 3.03
N GLU A 21 -4.45 -25.20 4.29
CA GLU A 21 -5.68 -25.11 5.09
C GLU A 21 -6.60 -23.99 4.58
N GLN A 22 -6.04 -22.87 4.13
CA GLN A 22 -6.79 -21.75 3.57
C GLN A 22 -7.40 -22.17 2.23
N ASP A 23 -6.61 -22.80 1.36
CA ASP A 23 -7.11 -23.32 0.08
C ASP A 23 -8.26 -24.31 0.27
N ALA A 24 -8.15 -25.21 1.26
CA ALA A 24 -9.22 -26.16 1.57
C ALA A 24 -10.52 -25.47 2.02
N HIS A 25 -10.43 -24.40 2.83
CA HIS A 25 -11.60 -23.62 3.24
C HIS A 25 -12.22 -22.87 2.05
N GLY A 26 -11.40 -22.24 1.22
CA GLY A 26 -11.84 -21.55 0.01
C GLY A 26 -12.52 -22.46 -1.02
N GLN A 27 -12.18 -23.75 -1.05
CA GLN A 27 -12.85 -24.72 -1.93
C GLN A 27 -14.19 -25.23 -1.38
N THR A 28 -14.36 -25.20 -0.05
CA THR A 28 -15.52 -25.80 0.63
C THR A 28 -16.57 -24.78 1.08
N CYS A 29 -16.18 -23.51 1.24
CA CYS A 29 -17.05 -22.44 1.69
C CYS A 29 -17.39 -21.47 0.54
N PRO A 30 -18.62 -21.49 -0.01
CA PRO A 30 -18.99 -20.66 -1.16
C PRO A 30 -18.92 -19.16 -0.84
N VAL A 31 -19.26 -18.76 0.39
CA VAL A 31 -19.19 -17.34 0.81
C VAL A 31 -17.76 -16.80 0.74
N CYS A 32 -16.79 -17.59 1.20
CA CYS A 32 -15.39 -17.18 1.20
C CYS A 32 -14.77 -17.26 -0.20
N SER A 33 -15.19 -18.23 -1.02
CA SER A 33 -14.72 -18.36 -2.40
C SER A 33 -15.21 -17.20 -3.29
N ASP A 34 -16.47 -16.80 -3.11
CA ASP A 34 -17.05 -15.63 -3.78
C ASP A 34 -16.33 -14.35 -3.36
N LEU A 35 -16.09 -14.14 -2.06
CA LEU A 35 -15.35 -12.98 -1.56
C LEU A 35 -13.94 -12.89 -2.16
N VAL A 36 -13.19 -14.00 -2.21
CA VAL A 36 -11.85 -14.03 -2.81
C VAL A 36 -11.91 -13.72 -4.31
N ARG A 37 -12.92 -14.23 -5.01
CA ARG A 37 -13.12 -13.93 -6.44
C ARG A 37 -13.39 -12.44 -6.65
N ASP A 38 -14.23 -11.83 -5.83
CA ASP A 38 -14.58 -10.41 -5.92
C ASP A 38 -13.37 -9.52 -5.62
N LEU A 39 -12.59 -9.84 -4.58
CA LEU A 39 -11.37 -9.11 -4.25
C LEU A 39 -10.31 -9.21 -5.36
N ARG A 40 -10.14 -10.39 -5.98
CA ARG A 40 -9.26 -10.55 -7.15
C ARG A 40 -9.76 -9.76 -8.35
N TYR A 41 -11.08 -9.75 -8.57
CA TYR A 41 -11.67 -8.96 -9.64
C TYR A 41 -11.42 -7.46 -9.45
N ILE A 42 -11.64 -6.94 -8.23
CA ILE A 42 -11.34 -5.54 -7.89
C ILE A 42 -9.86 -5.23 -8.13
N ALA A 43 -8.94 -6.10 -7.68
CA ALA A 43 -7.51 -5.90 -7.88
C ALA A 43 -7.14 -5.84 -9.36
N GLU A 44 -7.73 -6.67 -10.22
CA GLU A 44 -7.51 -6.61 -11.68
C GLU A 44 -8.07 -5.33 -12.30
N GLN A 45 -9.29 -4.92 -11.91
CA GLN A 45 -9.86 -3.66 -12.42
C GLN A 45 -9.06 -2.44 -11.97
N ALA A 46 -8.56 -2.43 -10.73
CA ALA A 46 -7.76 -1.35 -10.19
C ALA A 46 -6.45 -1.15 -10.98
N LYS A 47 -5.86 -2.21 -11.54
CA LYS A 47 -4.67 -2.09 -12.41
C LYS A 47 -4.95 -1.26 -13.67
N LEU A 48 -6.18 -1.27 -14.18
CA LEU A 48 -6.57 -0.48 -15.36
C LEU A 48 -6.69 1.02 -15.05
N LEU A 49 -6.95 1.36 -13.78
CA LEU A 49 -7.09 2.75 -13.32
C LEU A 49 -5.74 3.40 -13.01
N MET A 50 -4.68 2.61 -12.87
CA MET A 50 -3.36 3.13 -12.51
C MET A 50 -2.66 3.68 -13.76
N PRO A 51 -2.20 4.94 -13.77
CA PRO A 51 -1.41 5.46 -14.86
C PRO A 51 -0.12 4.62 -14.99
N MET A 52 0.06 3.93 -16.12
CA MET A 52 1.29 3.21 -16.41
C MET A 52 2.45 4.19 -16.60
N HIS A 53 3.10 4.59 -15.52
CA HIS A 53 4.40 5.27 -15.57
C HIS A 53 5.50 4.22 -15.45
N ASP A 54 6.29 4.07 -16.52
CA ASP A 54 7.52 3.28 -16.44
C ASP A 54 8.48 3.97 -15.47
N PRO A 55 9.01 3.28 -14.45
CA PRO A 55 9.99 3.87 -13.57
C PRO A 55 11.25 4.27 -14.35
N SER A 56 11.95 5.31 -13.88
CA SER A 56 13.12 5.83 -14.59
C SER A 56 14.19 4.74 -14.83
N PRO A 57 14.99 4.81 -15.92
CA PRO A 57 16.03 3.82 -16.22
C PRO A 57 17.02 3.55 -15.08
N ARG A 58 17.22 4.54 -14.20
CA ARG A 58 18.09 4.42 -13.02
C ARG A 58 17.55 3.42 -12.00
N VAL A 59 16.23 3.36 -11.82
CA VAL A 59 15.57 2.41 -10.91
C VAL A 59 15.79 0.99 -11.43
N TRP A 60 15.59 0.76 -12.72
CA TRP A 60 15.84 -0.53 -13.35
C TRP A 60 17.31 -0.98 -13.24
N ALA A 61 18.26 -0.08 -13.50
CA ALA A 61 19.68 -0.36 -13.32
C ALA A 61 20.04 -0.72 -11.86
N GLY A 62 19.39 -0.05 -10.89
CA GLY A 62 19.52 -0.37 -9.46
C GLY A 62 19.01 -1.78 -9.13
N ILE A 63 17.81 -2.13 -9.60
CA ILE A 63 17.21 -3.46 -9.41
C ILE A 63 18.11 -4.55 -10.02
N GLN A 64 18.58 -4.35 -11.26
CA GLN A 64 19.48 -5.29 -11.92
C GLN A 64 20.77 -5.50 -11.12
N THR A 65 21.32 -4.43 -10.55
CA THR A 65 22.53 -4.51 -9.73
C THR A 65 22.28 -5.27 -8.42
N SER A 66 21.16 -5.02 -7.73
CA SER A 66 20.78 -5.75 -6.51
C SER A 66 20.64 -7.25 -6.78
N LEU A 67 19.88 -7.60 -7.83
CA LEU A 67 19.66 -9.00 -8.19
C LEU A 67 20.95 -9.71 -8.66
N ALA A 68 21.90 -8.98 -9.25
CA ALA A 68 23.21 -9.52 -9.60
C ALA A 68 24.07 -9.78 -8.35
N GLN A 69 24.02 -8.89 -7.34
CA GLN A 69 24.71 -9.08 -6.06
C GLN A 69 24.13 -10.24 -5.26
N GLU A 70 22.81 -10.43 -5.33
CA GLU A 70 22.10 -11.56 -4.72
C GLU A 70 22.28 -12.88 -5.50
N GLY A 71 22.94 -12.84 -6.67
CA GLY A 71 23.17 -14.01 -7.52
C GLY A 71 21.93 -14.56 -8.22
N LEU A 72 20.82 -13.81 -8.21
CA LEU A 72 19.54 -14.17 -8.81
C LEU A 72 19.50 -13.92 -10.31
N VAL A 73 20.37 -13.03 -10.82
CA VAL A 73 20.55 -12.77 -12.25
C VAL A 73 21.90 -13.31 -12.70
N ARG A 74 21.89 -14.38 -13.51
CA ARG A 74 23.07 -14.78 -14.28
C ARG A 74 23.15 -13.87 -15.50
N PRO A 75 24.29 -13.24 -15.81
CA PRO A 75 24.45 -12.58 -17.08
C PRO A 75 24.24 -13.62 -18.18
N SER A 76 23.18 -13.49 -18.96
CA SER A 76 23.04 -14.22 -20.21
C SER A 76 24.05 -13.64 -21.18
N VAL A 77 25.32 -14.04 -21.02
CA VAL A 77 26.29 -13.92 -22.09
C VAL A 77 25.79 -14.85 -23.18
N GLY A 78 24.95 -14.31 -24.07
CA GLY A 78 24.55 -14.90 -25.34
C GLY A 78 25.78 -15.07 -26.19
N ARG A 79 26.59 -16.07 -25.85
CA ARG A 79 27.75 -16.47 -26.61
C ARG A 79 27.21 -17.34 -27.74
N PHE A 80 26.75 -16.70 -28.81
CA PHE A 80 26.69 -17.32 -30.12
C PHE A 80 28.13 -17.75 -30.47
N GLN A 81 28.49 -18.98 -30.12
CA GLN A 81 29.60 -19.66 -30.75
C GLN A 81 29.00 -20.48 -31.88
N PRO A 82 29.39 -20.26 -33.15
CA PRO A 82 29.09 -21.21 -34.19
C PRO A 82 29.92 -22.47 -33.89
N THR A 83 29.31 -23.44 -33.21
CA THR A 83 29.95 -24.73 -32.94
C THR A 83 30.01 -25.51 -34.23
N VAL A 84 31.18 -25.52 -34.86
CA VAL A 84 31.56 -26.55 -35.82
C VAL A 84 31.59 -27.86 -35.05
N ILE A 85 30.71 -28.80 -35.42
CA ILE A 85 30.66 -30.14 -34.81
C ILE A 85 31.74 -31.01 -35.49
N PRO A 86 32.73 -31.51 -34.73
CA PRO A 86 33.26 -32.83 -35.02
C PRO A 86 32.90 -33.78 -33.88
N GLY A 87 32.33 -34.93 -34.28
CA GLY A 87 31.79 -35.94 -33.38
C GLY A 87 32.82 -36.59 -32.44
N GLY A 88 32.31 -37.13 -31.33
CA GLY A 88 33.12 -37.90 -30.39
C GLY A 88 32.32 -38.38 -29.18
N ASN A 89 31.71 -39.56 -29.31
CA ASN A 89 31.05 -40.35 -28.28
C ASN A 89 31.85 -40.49 -26.97
N ARG A 90 31.32 -40.06 -25.81
CA ARG A 90 31.82 -40.42 -24.47
C ARG A 90 30.70 -40.38 -23.41
N PHE A 91 29.84 -41.41 -23.40
CA PHE A 91 29.20 -41.86 -22.16
C PHE A 91 30.28 -42.27 -21.16
N GLY A 92 30.23 -41.78 -19.91
CA GLY A 92 31.03 -42.38 -18.83
C GLY A 92 31.38 -41.45 -17.67
N THR A 93 30.78 -41.77 -16.51
CA THR A 93 31.37 -41.67 -15.16
C THR A 93 31.66 -40.28 -14.59
N TYR A 94 30.69 -39.64 -13.92
CA TYR A 94 30.91 -38.91 -12.65
C TYR A 94 29.61 -38.82 -11.82
N ALA A 95 28.93 -39.97 -11.65
CA ALA A 95 28.23 -40.23 -10.40
C ALA A 95 29.31 -40.60 -9.36
N ARG A 96 29.18 -40.12 -8.11
CA ARG A 96 29.90 -40.51 -6.87
C ARG A 96 30.68 -39.41 -6.11
N TRP A 97 30.16 -38.20 -5.92
CA TRP A 97 30.60 -37.34 -4.79
C TRP A 97 29.45 -36.47 -4.26
N GLY A 98 28.35 -37.10 -3.87
CA GLY A 98 27.24 -36.41 -3.19
C GLY A 98 26.85 -37.15 -1.92
N ALA A 99 27.50 -36.84 -0.78
CA ALA A 99 27.08 -37.39 0.51
C ALA A 99 27.61 -36.69 1.79
N VAL A 100 28.29 -35.53 1.75
CA VAL A 100 28.91 -34.95 2.98
C VAL A 100 28.42 -33.55 3.37
N ALA A 101 27.65 -32.85 2.53
CA ALA A 101 27.26 -31.45 2.82
C ALA A 101 25.93 -31.26 3.56
N ALA A 102 25.22 -32.33 3.96
CA ALA A 102 23.85 -32.22 4.49
C ALA A 102 23.77 -31.97 6.02
N LEU A 103 24.86 -32.12 6.79
CA LEU A 103 24.81 -31.98 8.25
C LEU A 103 25.25 -30.61 8.80
N ALA A 104 25.82 -29.72 7.98
CA ALA A 104 26.26 -28.40 8.44
C ALA A 104 25.13 -27.35 8.49
N ILE A 105 24.04 -27.55 7.74
CA ILE A 105 22.98 -26.54 7.58
C ILE A 105 22.02 -26.51 8.80
N VAL A 106 21.88 -27.62 9.53
CA VAL A 106 20.97 -27.71 10.68
C VAL A 106 21.52 -26.99 11.93
N ALA A 107 22.84 -26.92 12.10
CA ALA A 107 23.46 -26.24 13.25
C ALA A 107 23.40 -24.70 13.14
N PHE A 108 23.41 -24.15 11.92
CA PHE A 108 23.38 -22.70 11.71
C PHE A 108 21.97 -22.11 11.91
N TRP A 109 20.91 -22.91 11.75
CA TRP A 109 19.53 -22.44 11.89
C TRP A 109 19.06 -22.30 13.35
N LEU A 110 19.73 -22.94 14.31
CA LEU A 110 19.37 -22.90 15.73
C LEU A 110 19.99 -21.73 16.52
N ILE A 111 20.88 -20.93 15.92
CA ILE A 111 21.60 -19.85 16.61
C ILE A 111 21.05 -18.45 16.26
N GLY A 112 20.27 -18.31 15.19
CA GLY A 112 19.76 -17.01 14.71
C GLY A 112 18.54 -16.43 15.44
N THR A 113 17.90 -17.17 16.36
CA THR A 113 16.63 -16.74 17.00
C THR A 113 16.80 -16.27 18.45
N ARG A 114 17.76 -15.38 18.74
CA ARG A 114 17.76 -14.57 19.97
C ARG A 114 17.98 -13.08 19.65
N THR A 115 17.01 -12.28 20.11
CA THR A 115 16.77 -10.81 20.04
C THR A 115 17.86 -9.97 20.78
N PRO A 116 17.86 -8.60 20.92
CA PRO A 116 16.78 -7.58 20.73
C PRO A 116 17.15 -6.14 20.22
N GLY A 117 16.13 -5.38 19.80
CA GLY A 117 15.79 -3.95 20.06
C GLY A 117 16.77 -2.75 19.94
N ALA A 118 16.31 -1.71 19.20
CA ALA A 118 16.48 -0.23 19.34
C ALA A 118 16.77 0.41 17.96
N GLY A 119 15.83 1.05 17.27
CA GLY A 119 15.38 2.44 17.46
C GLY A 119 15.15 3.10 16.08
N PRO A 120 14.37 4.20 15.96
CA PRO A 120 13.67 4.58 14.73
C PRO A 120 14.36 5.70 13.92
N GLU A 121 14.17 5.74 12.61
CA GLU A 121 14.29 6.98 11.83
C GLU A 121 13.22 7.04 10.72
N GLN A 122 12.50 8.14 10.75
CA GLN A 122 11.39 8.53 9.91
C GLN A 122 11.88 9.59 8.92
N PRO A 123 11.74 9.42 7.61
CA PRO A 123 11.88 10.54 6.69
C PRO A 123 10.51 11.15 6.38
N SER A 124 10.29 12.35 6.92
CA SER A 124 9.28 13.27 6.44
C SER A 124 9.59 13.68 5.00
N THR A 125 8.62 13.58 4.10
CA THR A 125 8.60 14.36 2.86
C THR A 125 7.54 15.43 2.97
N THR A 126 8.02 16.65 3.21
CA THR A 126 7.31 17.89 2.95
C THR A 126 7.44 18.17 1.46
N ALA A 127 6.32 18.28 0.75
CA ALA A 127 6.22 19.02 -0.49
C ALA A 127 4.87 19.72 -0.49
N SER A 128 4.89 20.99 -0.06
CA SER A 128 3.88 21.97 -0.46
C SER A 128 4.40 22.67 -1.72
N ASP A 129 3.59 22.73 -2.75
CA ASP A 129 3.58 23.79 -3.77
C ASP A 129 2.23 23.72 -4.49
N THR A 130 1.49 24.77 -4.82
CA THR A 130 1.38 26.17 -4.39
C THR A 130 0.10 26.69 -5.07
N ALA A 131 -0.75 27.40 -4.33
CA ALA A 131 -1.56 28.57 -4.74
C ALA A 131 -3.02 28.56 -4.22
N GLY A 132 -3.31 29.46 -3.28
CA GLY A 132 -4.67 29.76 -2.85
C GLY A 132 -4.79 30.50 -1.50
N SER A 133 -3.98 31.54 -1.24
CA SER A 133 -4.23 32.44 -0.11
C SER A 133 -5.56 33.16 -0.31
N GLY A 134 -6.58 32.76 0.47
CA GLY A 134 -7.86 33.48 0.57
C GLY A 134 -9.11 32.63 0.79
N ALA A 135 -9.05 31.30 0.73
CA ALA A 135 -10.23 30.44 0.82
C ALA A 135 -10.02 29.38 1.91
N GLY A 136 -10.94 29.28 2.87
CA GLY A 136 -10.74 28.51 4.11
C GLY A 136 -10.94 29.31 5.40
N ALA A 137 -11.66 30.44 5.32
CA ALA A 137 -12.01 31.22 6.50
C ALA A 137 -12.81 30.34 7.49
N MET A 138 -12.39 30.35 8.75
CA MET A 138 -13.14 29.69 9.82
C MET A 138 -14.29 30.59 10.23
N ASP A 139 -15.50 30.04 10.23
CA ASP A 139 -16.67 30.77 10.71
C ASP A 139 -16.76 30.77 12.26
N ALA A 140 -17.74 31.48 12.80
CA ALA A 140 -17.92 31.59 14.26
C ALA A 140 -18.18 30.24 14.94
N ASN A 141 -18.84 29.30 14.24
CA ASN A 141 -19.12 27.96 14.77
C ASN A 141 -17.85 27.11 14.75
N ASP A 142 -17.06 27.16 13.67
CA ASP A 142 -15.78 26.47 13.55
C ASP A 142 -14.84 26.90 14.69
N GLN A 143 -14.81 28.20 14.98
CA GLN A 143 -13.94 28.75 16.02
C GLN A 143 -14.39 28.36 17.43
N LYS A 144 -15.71 28.32 17.68
CA LYS A 144 -16.26 27.80 18.94
C LYS A 144 -15.94 26.33 19.13
N LEU A 145 -16.04 25.53 18.07
CA LEU A 145 -15.76 24.10 18.13
C LEU A 145 -14.27 23.83 18.36
N LEU A 146 -13.40 24.57 17.70
CA LEU A 146 -11.96 24.50 17.96
C LEU A 146 -11.64 24.81 19.43
N ALA A 147 -12.34 25.76 20.06
CA ALA A 147 -12.16 26.04 21.48
C ALA A 147 -12.59 24.85 22.37
N VAL A 148 -13.62 24.09 21.98
CA VAL A 148 -14.05 22.87 22.69
C VAL A 148 -13.00 21.76 22.51
N VAL A 149 -12.58 21.49 21.28
CA VAL A 149 -11.55 20.48 20.97
C VAL A 149 -10.24 20.80 21.69
N SER A 150 -9.82 22.07 21.71
CA SER A 150 -8.58 22.50 22.39
C SER A 150 -8.64 22.32 23.90
N GLN A 151 -9.83 22.36 24.51
CA GLN A 151 -10.01 22.11 25.93
C GLN A 151 -10.04 20.61 26.26
N GLN A 152 -10.66 19.80 25.40
CA GLN A 152 -10.83 18.35 25.62
C GLN A 152 -9.62 17.51 25.19
N ALA A 153 -8.96 17.90 24.10
CA ALA A 153 -7.89 17.15 23.45
C ALA A 153 -6.88 18.13 22.78
N PRO A 154 -6.06 18.84 23.59
CA PRO A 154 -5.13 19.85 23.08
C PRO A 154 -4.13 19.28 22.05
N GLU A 155 -3.77 18.01 22.18
CA GLU A 155 -2.88 17.30 21.25
C GLU A 155 -3.49 17.10 19.85
N ARG A 156 -4.82 17.12 19.73
CA ARG A 156 -5.55 16.98 18.44
C ARG A 156 -6.00 18.31 17.85
N ALA A 157 -5.91 19.41 18.61
CA ALA A 157 -6.43 20.72 18.21
C ALA A 157 -5.85 21.24 16.90
N GLU A 158 -4.53 21.13 16.69
CA GLU A 158 -3.90 21.60 15.46
C GLU A 158 -4.24 20.74 14.24
N VAL A 159 -4.38 19.42 14.43
CA VAL A 159 -4.85 18.53 13.35
C VAL A 159 -6.27 18.92 12.95
N TYR A 160 -7.15 19.10 13.93
CA TYR A 160 -8.54 19.51 13.71
C TYR A 160 -8.64 20.85 12.97
N LYS A 161 -7.89 21.85 13.43
CA LYS A 161 -7.84 23.19 12.83
C LYS A 161 -7.37 23.14 11.37
N ARG A 162 -6.39 22.28 11.05
CA ARG A 162 -5.94 22.08 9.68
C ARG A 162 -7.06 21.45 8.83
N SER A 163 -7.64 20.33 9.28
CA SER A 163 -8.73 19.67 8.57
C SER A 163 -9.92 20.60 8.31
N MET A 164 -10.27 21.45 9.26
CA MET A 164 -11.34 22.44 9.08
C MET A 164 -11.00 23.49 8.02
N ARG A 165 -9.76 23.99 7.99
CA ARG A 165 -9.32 24.95 6.98
C ARG A 165 -9.39 24.34 5.59
N ASP A 166 -8.93 23.10 5.45
CA ASP A 166 -8.88 22.39 4.17
C ASP A 166 -10.29 22.10 3.62
N VAL A 167 -11.23 21.67 4.48
CA VAL A 167 -12.63 21.48 4.07
C VAL A 167 -13.28 22.82 3.70
N ASN A 168 -13.04 23.89 4.48
CA ASN A 168 -13.59 25.20 4.18
C ASN A 168 -13.01 25.80 2.88
N SER A 169 -11.74 25.53 2.55
CA SER A 169 -11.16 25.95 1.28
C SER A 169 -11.83 25.22 0.12
N TYR A 170 -12.02 23.91 0.25
CA TYR A 170 -12.69 23.10 -0.76
C TYR A 170 -14.15 23.54 -1.01
N ILE A 171 -14.91 23.85 0.05
CA ILE A 171 -16.26 24.43 -0.06
C ILE A 171 -16.24 25.74 -0.83
N ALA A 172 -15.28 26.62 -0.55
CA ALA A 172 -15.18 27.90 -1.22
C ALA A 172 -14.83 27.76 -2.70
N ASP A 173 -13.94 26.83 -3.05
CA ASP A 173 -13.56 26.55 -4.44
C ASP A 173 -14.74 25.95 -5.22
N ALA A 174 -15.44 24.97 -4.66
CA ALA A 174 -16.63 24.38 -5.29
C ALA A 174 -17.74 25.41 -5.51
N ARG A 175 -17.96 26.31 -4.54
CA ARG A 175 -18.92 27.43 -4.69
C ARG A 175 -18.51 28.37 -5.81
N LYS A 176 -17.23 28.70 -5.91
CA LYS A 176 -16.72 29.57 -6.96
C LYS A 176 -16.93 28.96 -8.35
N SER A 177 -16.76 27.65 -8.50
CA SER A 177 -17.08 26.95 -9.76
C SER A 177 -18.57 27.04 -10.09
N LEU A 178 -19.45 26.84 -9.11
CA LEU A 178 -20.90 26.98 -9.29
C LEU A 178 -21.36 28.41 -9.61
N ASP A 179 -20.65 29.42 -9.10
CA ASP A 179 -20.91 30.82 -9.45
C ASP A 179 -20.53 31.12 -10.91
N GLN A 180 -19.56 30.39 -11.48
CA GLN A 180 -19.14 30.51 -12.87
C GLN A 180 -20.02 29.68 -13.81
N ASP A 181 -20.37 28.46 -13.40
CA ASP A 181 -21.27 27.56 -14.11
C ASP A 181 -22.28 26.93 -13.14
N PRO A 182 -23.51 27.48 -13.05
CA PRO A 182 -24.55 26.93 -12.20
C PRO A 182 -25.03 25.53 -12.60
N SER A 183 -24.74 25.10 -13.83
CA SER A 183 -25.08 23.77 -14.35
C SER A 183 -23.98 22.73 -14.19
N ASP A 184 -22.85 23.09 -13.58
CA ASP A 184 -21.75 22.16 -13.28
C ASP A 184 -22.20 21.12 -12.24
N ASP A 185 -22.55 19.92 -12.73
CA ASP A 185 -22.95 18.77 -11.91
C ASP A 185 -21.80 18.31 -10.99
N GLU A 186 -20.55 18.39 -11.46
CA GLU A 186 -19.37 17.95 -10.71
C GLU A 186 -19.09 18.89 -9.54
N ALA A 187 -19.13 20.21 -9.76
CA ALA A 187 -18.96 21.18 -8.68
C ALA A 187 -20.05 21.07 -7.60
N ARG A 188 -21.28 20.71 -8.00
CA ARG A 188 -22.39 20.47 -7.06
C ARG A 188 -22.17 19.20 -6.24
N GLU A 189 -21.69 18.13 -6.85
CA GLU A 189 -21.31 16.91 -6.14
C GLU A 189 -20.18 17.16 -5.14
N HIS A 190 -19.12 17.85 -5.58
CA HIS A 190 -17.99 18.23 -4.72
C HIS A 190 -18.44 19.07 -3.53
N LEU A 191 -19.37 20.00 -3.74
CA LEU A 191 -19.92 20.82 -2.66
C LEU A 191 -20.67 19.96 -1.62
N LEU A 192 -21.47 19.00 -2.06
CA LEU A 192 -22.19 18.08 -1.17
C LEU A 192 -21.21 17.23 -0.34
N GLN A 193 -20.22 16.63 -1.01
CA GLN A 193 -19.20 15.82 -0.33
C GLN A 193 -18.42 16.63 0.70
N ALA A 194 -18.08 17.88 0.38
CA ALA A 194 -17.39 18.78 1.29
C ALA A 194 -18.20 19.06 2.57
N TYR A 195 -19.52 19.26 2.41
CA TYR A 195 -20.42 19.45 3.55
C TYR A 195 -20.53 18.21 4.42
N ASP A 196 -20.62 17.02 3.82
CA ASP A 196 -20.65 15.76 4.56
C ASP A 196 -19.34 15.57 5.36
N GLN A 197 -18.19 15.87 4.75
CA GLN A 197 -16.91 15.81 5.44
C GLN A 197 -16.84 16.82 6.60
N LYS A 198 -17.34 18.04 6.41
CA LYS A 198 -17.44 19.04 7.50
C LYS A 198 -18.30 18.49 8.64
N ALA A 199 -19.46 17.90 8.34
CA ALA A 199 -20.33 17.31 9.35
C ALA A 199 -19.65 16.20 10.16
N MET A 200 -18.88 15.32 9.50
CA MET A 200 -18.11 14.28 10.20
C MET A 200 -17.04 14.86 11.14
N LEU A 201 -16.38 15.95 10.75
CA LEU A 201 -15.44 16.65 11.64
C LEU A 201 -16.18 17.26 12.84
N TYR A 202 -17.40 17.76 12.66
CA TYR A 202 -18.22 18.26 13.77
C TYR A 202 -18.61 17.13 14.73
N ASP A 203 -19.03 15.99 14.19
CA ASP A 203 -19.36 14.83 15.00
C ASP A 203 -18.14 14.39 15.82
N MET A 204 -17.01 14.12 15.18
CA MET A 204 -15.79 13.67 15.86
C MET A 204 -15.31 14.61 16.98
N ALA A 205 -15.51 15.92 16.81
CA ALA A 205 -15.16 16.92 17.82
C ALA A 205 -16.13 16.95 19.01
N THR A 206 -17.39 16.57 18.80
CA THR A 206 -18.43 16.60 19.84
C THR A 206 -18.67 15.22 20.47
N SER A 207 -18.38 14.13 19.75
CA SER A 207 -18.49 12.73 20.18
C SER A 207 -17.26 12.24 20.95
N GLY A 208 -16.59 13.15 21.68
CA GLY A 208 -15.39 12.88 22.49
C GLY A 208 -15.48 11.59 23.31
N PRO A 209 -14.33 10.99 23.69
CA PRO A 209 -14.27 9.65 24.25
C PRO A 209 -15.27 9.51 25.40
N ARG A 210 -16.31 8.68 25.20
CA ARG A 210 -17.19 8.28 26.29
C ARG A 210 -16.37 7.34 27.18
N GLU A 211 -16.14 7.76 28.41
CA GLU A 211 -15.55 6.93 29.47
C GLU A 211 -16.34 5.62 29.68
#